data_AF-A0A847H9H7-F1
#
_entry.id   AF-A0A847H9H7-F1
#
_cell.length_a   1.000
_cell.length_b   1.000
_cell.length_c   1.000
_cell.angle_alpha   90.00
_cell.angle_beta   90.00
_cell.angle_gamma   90.00
#
_symmetry.space_group_name_H-M   'P 1'
#
loop_
_entity.id
_entity.type
_entity.pdbx_description
1 polymer ?
#
loop_
_entity_poly.entity_id
_entity_poly.type
_entity_poly.pdbx_seq_one_letter_code
_entity_poly.pdbx_strand_id
1 'polypeptide(L)' 'MGITFRKRKKLGKNSWLNLSGSGASASTRVGPVTINSRGGLWVNLPGGLNYRGRWK' A
#
# COMPACT_ATOMS: atom_id res chain seq x y z
N MET A 1 -2.08 -24.55 2.69
CA MET A 1 -2.34 -23.97 1.35
C MET A 1 -3.84 -24.11 1.11
N GLY A 2 -4.56 -23.00 0.94
CA GLY A 2 -6.02 -22.98 0.84
C GLY A 2 -6.50 -21.73 0.09
N ILE A 3 -7.82 -21.56 -0.05
CA ILE A 3 -8.43 -20.44 -0.77
C ILE A 3 -8.05 -19.13 -0.08
N THR A 4 -7.23 -18.30 -0.75
CA THR A 4 -6.84 -16.98 -0.23
C THR A 4 -7.77 -15.92 -0.78
N PHE A 5 -8.60 -15.33 0.08
CA PHE A 5 -9.38 -14.15 -0.29
C PHE A 5 -8.47 -12.91 -0.29
N ARG A 6 -8.37 -12.23 -1.44
CA ARG A 6 -7.77 -10.89 -1.58
C ARG A 6 -8.68 -10.05 -2.43
N LYS A 7 -9.09 -8.88 -1.93
CA LYS A 7 -9.93 -7.92 -2.64
C LYS A 7 -9.34 -6.53 -2.47
N ARG A 8 -9.01 -5.87 -3.59
CA ARG A 8 -8.60 -4.47 -3.60
C ARG A 8 -9.80 -3.61 -3.99
N LYS A 9 -10.21 -2.68 -3.14
CA LYS A 9 -11.25 -1.70 -3.43
C LYS A 9 -10.64 -0.31 -3.51
N LYS A 10 -10.84 0.38 -4.63
CA LYS A 10 -10.39 1.76 -4.81
C LYS A 10 -11.23 2.67 -3.91
N LEU A 11 -10.59 3.41 -3.01
CA LEU A 11 -11.25 4.36 -2.09
C LEU A 11 -11.25 5.79 -2.65
N GLY A 12 -10.36 6.09 -3.59
CA GLY A 12 -10.28 7.39 -4.25
C GLY A 12 -9.31 7.36 -5.42
N LYS A 13 -8.95 8.54 -5.96
CA LYS A 13 -7.99 8.64 -7.09
C LYS A 13 -6.65 7.94 -6.77
N ASN A 14 -6.15 8.11 -5.56
CA ASN A 14 -4.83 7.63 -5.13
C ASN A 14 -4.85 6.72 -3.91
N SER A 15 -6.02 6.22 -3.50
CA SER A 15 -6.17 5.41 -2.28
C SER A 15 -6.86 4.09 -2.58
N TRP A 16 -6.40 3.02 -1.96
CA TRP A 16 -6.97 1.68 -2.07
C TRP A 16 -7.03 0.96 -0.73
N LEU A 17 -8.13 0.25 -0.51
CA LEU A 17 -8.35 -0.67 0.59
C LEU A 17 -8.00 -2.08 0.10
N ASN A 18 -7.03 -2.72 0.71
CA ASN A 18 -6.72 -4.14 0.48
C ASN A 18 -7.34 -4.96 1.61
N LEU A 19 -8.40 -5.70 1.28
CA LEU A 19 -9.02 -6.69 2.13
C LEU A 19 -8.39 -8.04 1.85
N SER A 20 -8.06 -8.79 2.91
CA SER A 20 -7.50 -10.13 2.81
C SER A 20 -8.02 -11.01 3.93
N GLY A 21 -7.90 -12.33 3.81
CA GLY A 21 -8.27 -13.27 4.89
C GLY A 21 -7.58 -12.98 6.24
N SER A 22 -6.45 -12.27 6.25
CA SER A 22 -5.73 -11.83 7.46
C SER A 22 -6.05 -10.40 7.91
N GLY A 23 -7.02 -9.74 7.28
CA GLY A 23 -7.50 -8.41 7.65
C GLY A 23 -7.42 -7.36 6.54
N ALA A 24 -7.83 -6.14 6.88
CA ALA A 24 -7.86 -4.98 5.99
C ALA A 24 -6.60 -4.12 6.11
N SER A 25 -6.22 -3.45 5.03
CA SER A 25 -5.22 -2.38 5.05
C SER A 25 -5.58 -1.28 4.07
N ALA A 26 -5.39 -0.03 4.46
CA ALA A 26 -5.49 1.10 3.56
C ALA A 26 -4.09 1.43 3.01
N SER A 27 -4.04 1.92 1.78
CA SER A 27 -2.84 2.46 1.17
C SER A 27 -3.20 3.70 0.39
N THR A 28 -2.38 4.73 0.53
CA THR A 28 -2.60 6.03 -0.09
C THR A 28 -1.29 6.50 -0.72
N ARG A 29 -1.38 6.94 -1.97
CA ARG A 29 -0.29 7.61 -2.67
C ARG A 29 -0.49 9.12 -2.63
N VAL A 30 0.50 9.82 -2.11
CA VAL A 30 0.60 11.28 -2.08
C VAL A 30 1.86 11.67 -2.85
N GLY A 31 1.69 12.05 -4.11
CA GLY A 31 2.81 12.39 -5.01
C GLY A 31 3.78 11.20 -5.20
N PRO A 32 5.09 11.40 -4.98
CA PRO A 32 6.07 10.32 -5.06
C PRO A 32 6.00 9.34 -3.88
N VAL A 33 5.23 9.64 -2.83
CA VAL A 33 5.17 8.84 -1.61
C VAL A 33 3.93 7.95 -1.61
N THR A 34 4.08 6.69 -1.23
CA THR A 34 2.99 5.76 -0.95
C THR A 34 3.13 5.27 0.48
N ILE A 35 2.09 5.49 1.28
CA ILE A 35 2.00 5.01 2.66
C ILE A 35 0.92 3.93 2.75
N ASN A 36 1.15 2.93 3.60
CA ASN A 36 0.12 1.97 3.96
C ASN A 36 -0.12 1.94 5.47
N SER A 37 -1.34 1.58 5.86
CA SER A 37 -1.76 1.48 7.25
C SER A 37 -1.09 0.31 8.00
N ARG A 38 -0.30 -0.53 7.31
CA ARG A 38 0.52 -1.59 7.91
C ARG A 38 1.95 -1.13 8.22
N GLY A 39 2.23 0.17 8.10
CA GLY A 39 3.52 0.78 8.43
C GLY A 39 4.55 0.72 7.31
N GLY A 40 4.14 0.53 6.05
CA GLY A 40 5.01 0.59 4.89
C GLY A 40 5.05 1.98 4.26
N LEU A 41 6.25 2.44 3.93
CA LEU A 41 6.55 3.68 3.21
C LEU A 41 7.24 3.32 1.89
N TRP A 42 6.79 3.94 0.80
CA TRP A 42 7.47 3.89 -0.48
C TRP A 42 7.64 5.30 -1.01
N VAL A 43 8.85 5.66 -1.43
CA VAL A 43 9.14 6.99 -1.97
C VAL A 43 9.83 6.82 -3.31
N ASN A 44 9.20 7.29 -4.38
CA ASN A 44 9.82 7.39 -5.70
C ASN A 44 10.69 8.64 -5.73
N LEU A 45 12.00 8.44 -5.80
CA LEU A 45 12.98 9.49 -5.91
C LEU A 45 13.26 9.79 -7.40
N PRO A 46 13.68 11.02 -7.73
CA PRO A 46 14.11 11.36 -9.08
C PRO A 46 15.31 10.48 -9.52
N GLY A 47 15.46 10.28 -10.83
CA GLY A 47 16.52 9.43 -11.40
C GLY A 47 16.23 7.92 -11.33
N GLY A 48 14.98 7.51 -11.13
CA GLY A 48 14.57 6.09 -11.10
C GLY A 48 14.84 5.38 -9.77
N LEU A 49 15.33 6.11 -8.76
CA LEU A 49 15.59 5.60 -7.43
C LEU A 49 14.29 5.40 -6.65
N ASN A 50 14.21 4.34 -5.84
CA ASN A 50 13.04 4.07 -5.00
C ASN A 50 13.50 3.75 -3.58
N TYR A 51 13.00 4.49 -2.60
CA TYR A 51 13.22 4.21 -1.19
C TYR A 51 12.02 3.46 -0.61
N ARG A 52 12.30 2.34 0.07
CA ARG A 52 11.28 1.51 0.72
C ARG A 52 11.59 1.42 2.22
N GLY A 53 10.81 2.14 3.00
CA GLY A 53 10.87 2.11 4.46
C GLY A 53 9.73 1.27 5.04
N ARG A 54 9.94 0.75 6.24
CA ARG A 54 8.87 0.11 7.02
C ARG A 54 9.13 0.38 8.50
N TRP A 55 8.12 0.85 9.24
CA TRP A 55 8.25 1.21 10.65
C TRP A 55 7.50 0.26 11.59
N LYS A 56 7.17 -0.94 11.11
CA LYS A 56 6.50 -2.01 11.85
C LYS A 56 7.07 -3.38 11.52
#